data_AF-A0A8S7UC78-F1
#
_entry.id   AF-A0A8S7UC78-F1
#
_cell.length_a   1.000
_cell.length_b   1.000
_cell.length_c   1.000
_cell.angle_alpha   90.00
_cell.angle_beta   90.00
_cell.angle_gamma   90.00
#
_symmetry.space_group_name_H-M   'P 1'
#
loop_
_entity.id
_entity.type
_entity.pdbx_description
1 polymer ?
#
loop_
_entity_poly.entity_id
_entity_poly.type
_entity_poly.pdbx_seq_one_letter_code
_entity_poly.pdbx_strand_id
1 'polypeptide(L)'
;MAARQNIPAQLRLKEIQIQSLKGISNCTITFPADRKVTAIMGMNGSGKSTIIHALACCYKPRNKTSKENNRFSDFFTPHDDNNWRDSG
;
A
#
# COMPACT_ATOMS: atom_id res chain seq x y z
N MET A 1 -39.78 2.25 2.65
CA MET A 1 -38.81 1.36 3.33
C MET A 1 -37.42 1.67 2.78
N ALA A 2 -36.56 2.33 3.55
CA ALA A 2 -35.18 2.60 3.13
C ALA A 2 -34.36 1.33 3.29
N ALA A 3 -33.72 0.87 2.20
CA ALA A 3 -32.80 -0.25 2.23
C ALA A 3 -31.70 0.04 3.26
N ARG A 4 -31.48 -0.91 4.18
CA ARG A 4 -30.34 -0.90 5.10
C ARG A 4 -29.07 -0.90 4.25
N GLN A 5 -28.44 0.27 4.11
CA GLN A 5 -27.12 0.38 3.52
C GLN A 5 -26.19 -0.46 4.38
N ASN A 6 -25.70 -1.57 3.82
CA ASN A 6 -24.77 -2.48 4.45
C ASN A 6 -23.45 -1.72 4.60
N ILE A 7 -23.23 -1.06 5.73
CA ILE A 7 -21.99 -0.32 6.01
C ILE A 7 -20.89 -1.39 6.02
N PRO A 8 -19.98 -1.42 5.02
CA PRO A 8 -18.93 -2.43 5.02
C PRO A 8 -18.08 -2.24 6.28
N ALA A 9 -17.77 -3.35 6.96
CA ALA A 9 -16.95 -3.37 8.15
C ALA A 9 -15.74 -2.42 7.99
N GLN A 10 -15.51 -1.57 8.99
CA GLN A 10 -14.43 -0.60 8.96
C GLN A 10 -13.09 -1.34 8.85
N LEU A 11 -12.50 -1.38 7.66
CA LEU A 11 -11.19 -1.99 7.45
C LEU A 11 -10.12 -1.16 8.16
N ARG A 12 -9.33 -1.82 9.00
CA ARG A 12 -8.20 -1.24 9.71
C ARG A 12 -6.94 -2.03 9.41
N LEU A 13 -5.92 -1.33 8.92
CA LEU A 13 -4.59 -1.88 8.74
C LEU A 13 -3.98 -2.16 10.12
N LYS A 14 -3.46 -3.37 10.33
CA LYS A 14 -2.82 -3.79 11.60
C LYS A 14 -1.30 -3.86 11.48
N GLU A 15 -0.83 -4.40 10.36
CA GLU A 15 0.58 -4.61 10.09
C GLU A 15 0.83 -4.64 8.58
N ILE A 16 2.03 -4.23 8.17
CA ILE A 16 2.61 -4.47 6.86
C ILE A 16 3.93 -5.20 7.07
N GLN A 17 4.17 -6.27 6.31
CA GLN A 17 5.45 -6.95 6.25
C GLN A 17 5.98 -6.87 4.80
N ILE A 18 7.16 -6.26 4.65
CA ILE A 18 7.86 -6.12 3.37
C ILE A 18 9.15 -6.92 3.47
N GLN A 19 9.22 -8.05 2.77
CA GLN A 19 10.44 -8.87 2.70
C GLN A 19 11.44 -8.20 1.77
N SER A 20 11.04 -7.94 0.52
CA SER A 20 11.84 -7.18 -0.43
C SER A 20 10.96 -6.43 -1.43
N LEU A 21 11.12 -5.11 -1.49
CA LEU A 21 10.38 -4.26 -2.41
C LEU A 21 11.13 -2.96 -2.71
N LYS A 22 11.65 -2.82 -3.95
CA LYS A 22 12.28 -1.59 -4.47
C LYS A 22 13.17 -0.87 -3.44
N GLY A 23 14.21 -1.56 -2.97
CA GLY A 23 15.20 -1.04 -2.02
C GLY A 23 14.77 -1.06 -0.55
N ILE A 24 13.56 -1.53 -0.23
CA ILE A 24 13.14 -1.85 1.13
C ILE A 24 13.34 -3.35 1.35
N SER A 25 14.08 -3.73 2.39
CA SER A 25 14.30 -5.11 2.77
C SER A 25 13.98 -5.32 4.25
N ASN A 26 13.29 -6.42 4.59
CA ASN A 26 12.98 -6.84 5.96
C ASN A 26 12.37 -5.73 6.82
N CYS A 27 11.33 -5.08 6.31
CA CYS A 27 10.64 -3.99 7.00
C CYS A 27 9.26 -4.45 7.49
N THR A 28 9.06 -4.37 8.81
CA THR A 28 7.75 -4.60 9.44
C THR A 28 7.25 -3.31 10.05
N ILE A 29 6.00 -2.93 9.72
CA ILE A 29 5.35 -1.72 10.24
C ILE A 29 4.04 -2.14 10.92
N THR A 30 3.93 -1.89 12.22
CA THR A 30 2.71 -2.14 12.99
C THR A 30 1.90 -0.86 13.19
N PHE A 31 0.57 -1.00 13.23
CA PHE A 31 -0.39 0.08 13.36
C PHE A 31 -1.22 -0.11 14.64
N PRO A 32 -0.75 0.43 15.79
CA PRO A 32 -1.42 0.24 17.09
C PRO A 32 -2.87 0.72 17.08
N ALA A 33 -3.76 0.02 17.78
CA ALA A 33 -5.20 0.31 17.78
C ALA A 33 -5.57 1.68 18.40
N ASP A 34 -4.76 2.14 19.37
CA ASP A 34 -4.89 3.42 20.08
C ASP A 34 -4.41 4.62 19.26
N ARG A 35 -3.72 4.38 18.12
CA ARG A 35 -3.20 5.45 17.24
C ARG A 35 -4.07 5.61 16.00
N LYS A 36 -4.49 6.83 15.70
CA LYS A 36 -5.35 7.13 14.54
C LYS A 36 -4.58 7.60 13.31
N VAL A 37 -3.34 8.07 13.49
CA VAL A 37 -2.52 8.69 12.45
C VAL A 37 -1.13 8.09 12.52
N THR A 38 -0.56 7.79 11.36
CA THR A 38 0.81 7.29 11.20
C THR A 38 1.54 8.19 10.21
N ALA A 39 2.68 8.73 10.61
CA ALA A 39 3.55 9.52 9.74
C ALA A 39 4.69 8.63 9.23
N ILE A 40 4.88 8.57 7.91
CA ILE A 40 6.00 7.88 7.26
C ILE A 40 7.02 8.95 6.83
N MET A 41 8.15 9.02 7.52
CA MET A 41 9.17 10.07 7.35
C MET A 41 10.55 9.46 7.05
N GLY A 42 11.43 10.24 6.42
CA GLY A 42 12.77 9.79 6.02
C GLY A 42 13.33 10.55 4.82
N MET A 43 14.62 10.34 4.52
CA MET A 43 15.33 11.01 3.43
C MET A 43 14.78 10.65 2.04
N ASN A 44 15.09 11.44 1.02
CA ASN A 44 14.75 11.11 -0.37
C ASN A 44 15.35 9.75 -0.76
N GLY A 45 14.58 8.94 -1.49
CA GLY A 45 15.00 7.58 -1.85
C GLY A 45 14.79 6.51 -0.77
N SER A 46 14.40 6.86 0.47
CA SER A 46 14.25 5.89 1.57
C SER A 46 13.04 4.95 1.47
N GLY A 47 12.32 4.93 0.34
CA GLY A 47 11.18 4.02 0.13
C GLY A 47 9.81 4.49 0.66
N LYS A 48 9.66 5.74 1.13
CA LYS A 48 8.37 6.24 1.66
C LYS A 48 7.19 6.06 0.68
N SER A 49 7.36 6.53 -0.55
CA SER A 49 6.33 6.38 -1.59
C SER A 49 6.14 4.92 -2.00
N THR A 50 7.19 4.10 -1.93
CA THR A 50 7.11 2.65 -2.17
C THR A 50 6.15 1.98 -1.19
N ILE A 51 6.22 2.29 0.11
CA ILE A 51 5.29 1.77 1.13
C ILE A 51 3.85 2.18 0.83
N ILE A 52 3.63 3.46 0.48
CA ILE A 52 2.30 3.98 0.16
C ILE A 52 1.72 3.30 -1.10
N HIS A 53 2.52 3.11 -2.14
CA HIS A 53 2.09 2.42 -3.36
C HIS A 53 1.80 0.94 -3.11
N ALA A 54 2.63 0.25 -2.32
CA ALA A 54 2.38 -1.13 -1.93
C ALA A 54 1.01 -1.28 -1.25
N LEU A 55 0.72 -0.39 -0.30
CA LEU A 55 -0.59 -0.32 0.35
C LEU A 55 -1.72 -0.06 -0.65
N ALA A 56 -1.53 0.87 -1.60
CA ALA A 56 -2.54 1.17 -2.61
C ALA A 56 -2.87 -0.05 -3.48
N CYS A 57 -1.90 -0.93 -3.75
CA CYS A 57 -2.10 -2.18 -4.49
C CYS A 57 -2.86 -3.26 -3.71
N CYS A 58 -2.80 -3.24 -2.36
CA CYS A 58 -3.50 -4.22 -1.53
C CYS A 58 -5.01 -3.98 -1.41
N TYR A 59 -5.48 -2.77 -1.74
CA TYR A 59 -6.89 -2.39 -1.59
C TYR A 59 -7.51 -1.98 -2.91
N LYS A 60 -8.73 -2.47 -3.16
CA LYS A 60 -9.52 -2.05 -4.32
C LYS A 60 -10.15 -0.66 -4.06
N PRO A 61 -10.22 0.21 -5.09
CA PRO A 61 -10.92 1.49 -4.97
C PRO A 61 -12.40 1.26 -4.62
N ARG A 62 -12.94 2.01 -3.65
CA ARG A 62 -14.36 1.92 -3.24
C ARG A 62 -15.33 2.46 -4.29
N ASN A 63 -14.87 3.41 -5.11
CA ASN A 63 -15.67 4.08 -6.12
C ASN A 63 -15.12 3.75 -7.51
N LYS A 64 -15.93 3.99 -8.55
CA LYS A 64 -15.50 3.84 -9.94
C LYS A 64 -14.34 4.79 -10.23
N THR A 65 -13.16 4.23 -10.46
CA THR A 65 -11.96 4.97 -10.87
C THR A 65 -11.66 4.70 -12.34
N SER A 66 -10.78 5.50 -12.94
CA SER A 66 -10.33 5.33 -14.34
C SER A 66 -9.67 3.97 -14.60
N LYS A 67 -9.22 3.29 -13.54
CA LYS A 67 -8.71 1.91 -13.55
C LYS A 67 -9.52 1.06 -12.55
N GLU A 68 -9.72 -0.21 -12.87
CA GLU A 68 -10.50 -1.13 -12.02
C GLU A 68 -9.77 -1.49 -10.71
N ASN A 69 -8.44 -1.60 -10.75
CA ASN A 69 -7.59 -1.89 -9.59
C ASN A 69 -6.27 -1.12 -9.70
N ASN A 70 -5.64 -0.86 -8.55
CA ASN A 70 -4.26 -0.40 -8.45
C ASN A 70 -3.33 -1.60 -8.65
N ARG A 71 -2.78 -1.78 -9.87
CA ARG A 71 -1.85 -2.87 -10.12
C ARG A 71 -0.45 -2.47 -9.68
N PHE A 72 0.33 -3.45 -9.25
CA PHE A 72 1.74 -3.25 -8.93
C PHE A 72 2.49 -2.57 -10.10
N SER A 73 2.22 -3.03 -11.33
CA SER A 73 2.77 -2.47 -12.56
C SER A 73 2.38 -1.01 -12.86
N ASP A 74 1.34 -0.48 -12.20
CA ASP A 74 0.91 0.92 -12.41
C ASP A 74 1.79 1.91 -11.65
N PHE A 75 2.37 1.50 -10.51
CA PHE A 75 3.19 2.36 -9.63
C PHE A 75 4.67 2.04 -9.73
N PHE A 76 4.96 0.79 -10.05
CA PHE A 76 6.26 0.30 -10.36
C PHE A 76 6.18 -0.02 -11.85
N THR A 77 6.68 0.85 -12.72
CA THR A 77 6.83 0.52 -14.14
C THR A 77 8.20 -0.14 -14.35
N PRO A 78 8.28 -1.34 -14.96
CA PRO A 78 9.55 -1.97 -15.27
C PRO A 78 10.31 -1.11 -16.30
N HIS A 79 11.54 -0.76 -15.98
CA HIS A 79 12.53 -0.22 -16.92
C HIS A 79 13.90 -0.77 -16.51
N ASP A 80 14.92 -0.64 -17.38
CA ASP A 80 16.21 -1.30 -17.20
C ASP A 80 16.87 -1.03 -15.83
N ASP A 81 16.66 0.16 -15.25
CA ASP A 81 17.16 0.57 -13.93
C ASP A 81 16.25 0.18 -12.74
N ASN A 82 15.07 -0.39 -12.99
CA ASN A 82 14.06 -0.75 -11.98
C ASN A 82 13.46 -2.14 -12.26
N ASN A 83 14.32 -3.17 -12.32
CA ASN A 83 13.93 -4.47 -12.86
C ASN A 83 13.37 -5.50 -11.84
N TRP A 84 13.07 -5.07 -10.61
CA TRP A 84 12.42 -5.86 -9.53
C TRP A 84 12.94 -7.28 -9.28
N ARG A 85 14.14 -7.61 -9.75
CA ARG A 85 14.68 -8.98 -9.72
C ARG A 85 14.76 -9.55 -8.31
N ASP A 86 14.80 -8.67 -7.32
CA ASP A 86 14.86 -9.03 -5.91
C ASP A 86 13.55 -8.78 -5.16
N SER A 87 12.48 -8.27 -5.80
CA SER A 87 11.19 -8.00 -5.13
C SER A 87 10.30 -9.24 -5.20
N GLY A 88 10.10 -9.89 -4.04
CA GLY A 88 9.35 -11.14 -3.88
C GLY A 88 8.59 -11.17 -2.56
#